data_AF-A0A954P8M4-F1
#
_entry.id   AF-A0A954P8M4-F1
#
_cell.length_a   1.000
_cell.length_b   1.000
_cell.length_c   1.000
_cell.angle_alpha   90.00
_cell.angle_beta   90.00
_cell.angle_gamma   90.00
#
_symmetry.space_group_name_H-M   'P 1'
#
loop_
_entity.id
_entity.type
_entity.pdbx_description
1 polymer ?
#
loop_
_entity_poly.entity_id
_entity_poly.type
_entity_poly.pdbx_seq_one_letter_code
_entity_poly.pdbx_strand_id
1 'polypeptide(L)'
;MLELEQQILNQHPEWRGVLERYVAEHDRSRKENPEHDGWVSRLTDHEELPPEILPRVHGRLIALGLIRFQIADRTAGMRYQVTGVGRAALRGMPDSDDDSGADETSEADDMS
;
A
#
# COMPACT_ATOMS: atom_id res chain seq x y z
N MET A 1 -11.68 13.26 -5.23
CA MET A 1 -12.16 12.32 -4.18
C MET A 1 -11.28 12.39 -2.93
N LEU A 2 -9.96 12.56 -3.09
CA LEU A 2 -8.90 12.68 -2.07
C LEU A 2 -9.16 13.45 -0.75
N GLU A 3 -10.08 14.42 -0.73
CA GLU A 3 -10.37 15.22 0.47
C GLU A 3 -10.95 14.34 1.59
N LEU A 4 -11.77 13.36 1.25
CA LEU A 4 -12.36 12.45 2.24
C LEU A 4 -11.31 11.50 2.82
N GLU A 5 -10.49 10.88 1.98
CA GLU A 5 -9.42 9.98 2.42
C GLU A 5 -8.41 10.72 3.30
N GLN A 6 -8.05 11.94 2.91
CA GLN A 6 -7.19 12.79 3.72
C GLN A 6 -7.84 13.13 5.07
N GLN A 7 -9.11 13.53 5.08
CA GLN A 7 -9.82 13.82 6.33
C GLN A 7 -9.85 12.59 7.25
N ILE A 8 -10.10 11.41 6.70
CA ILE A 8 -10.08 10.14 7.43
C ILE A 8 -8.69 9.89 8.03
N LEU A 9 -7.61 10.03 7.24
CA LEU A 9 -6.24 9.86 7.74
C LEU A 9 -5.89 10.88 8.83
N ASN A 10 -6.38 12.11 8.74
CA ASN A 10 -6.17 13.13 9.78
C ASN A 10 -6.92 12.83 11.08
N GLN A 11 -8.05 12.12 11.01
CA GLN A 11 -8.80 11.64 12.17
C GLN A 11 -8.20 10.36 12.78
N HIS A 12 -7.39 9.63 12.00
CA HIS A 12 -6.77 8.37 12.37
C HIS A 12 -5.25 8.44 12.17
N PRO A 13 -4.52 9.15 13.07
CA PRO A 13 -3.07 9.31 12.95
C PRO A 13 -2.33 7.97 12.92
N GLU A 14 -2.89 6.94 13.55
CA GLU A 14 -2.34 5.59 13.52
C GLU A 14 -2.42 4.94 12.14
N TRP A 15 -3.47 5.21 11.35
CA TRP A 15 -3.56 4.72 9.97
C TRP A 15 -2.62 5.49 9.06
N ARG A 16 -2.52 6.80 9.31
CA ARG A 16 -1.59 7.67 8.61
C ARG A 16 -0.15 7.21 8.80
N GLY A 17 0.28 6.93 10.04
CA GLY A 17 1.63 6.44 10.34
C GLY A 17 1.96 5.12 9.62
N VAL A 18 1.02 4.18 9.58
CA VAL A 18 1.21 2.92 8.83
C VAL A 18 1.36 3.17 7.32
N LEU A 19 0.55 4.07 6.75
CA LEU A 19 0.65 4.43 5.33
C LEU A 19 1.97 5.15 5.02
N GLU A 20 2.41 6.06 5.88
CA GLU A 20 3.71 6.75 5.78
C GLU A 20 4.87 5.74 5.83
N ARG A 21 4.78 4.73 6.69
CA ARG A 21 5.78 3.67 6.76
C ARG A 21 5.84 2.82 5.49
N TYR A 22 4.71 2.50 4.87
CA TYR A 22 4.71 1.83 3.57
C TYR A 22 5.30 2.69 2.45
N VAL A 23 5.04 4.01 2.45
CA VAL A 23 5.67 4.93 1.50
C VAL A 23 7.19 4.95 1.67
N ALA A 24 7.66 5.06 2.92
CA ALA A 24 9.09 5.04 3.22
C ALA A 24 9.75 3.72 2.81
N GLU A 25 9.08 2.58 3.03
CA GLU A 25 9.58 1.27 2.60
C GLU A 25 9.71 1.19 1.09
N HIS A 26 8.68 1.60 0.34
CA HIS A 26 8.71 1.60 -1.11
C HIS A 26 9.80 2.53 -1.66
N ASP A 27 9.94 3.72 -1.09
CA ASP A 27 10.97 4.68 -1.52
C ASP A 27 12.38 4.15 -1.22
N ARG A 28 12.57 3.44 -0.10
CA ARG A 28 13.81 2.73 0.22
C ARG A 28 14.09 1.61 -0.78
N SER A 29 13.14 0.71 -1.02
CA SER A 29 13.31 -0.41 -1.96
C SER A 29 13.63 0.06 -3.38
N ARG A 30 12.98 1.14 -3.85
CA ARG A 30 13.28 1.74 -5.17
C ARG A 30 14.65 2.41 -5.22
N LYS A 31 15.11 3.00 -4.11
CA LYS A 31 16.45 3.59 -4.03
C LYS A 31 17.55 2.54 -4.03
N GLU A 32 17.31 1.40 -3.39
CA GLU A 32 18.22 0.25 -3.35
C GLU A 32 18.21 -0.55 -4.65
N ASN A 33 17.04 -0.69 -5.27
CA ASN A 33 16.85 -1.34 -6.56
C ASN A 33 15.93 -0.48 -7.46
N PRO A 34 16.47 0.26 -8.44
CA PRO A 34 15.66 1.07 -9.35
C PRO A 34 14.65 0.26 -10.18
N GLU A 35 14.90 -1.03 -10.40
CA GLU A 35 14.00 -1.97 -11.11
C GLU A 35 12.99 -2.66 -10.17
N HIS A 36 12.86 -2.18 -8.93
CA HIS A 36 11.92 -2.74 -7.96
C HIS A 36 10.47 -2.63 -8.46
N ASP A 37 9.71 -3.71 -8.33
CA ASP A 37 8.31 -3.85 -8.81
C ASP A 37 7.27 -3.01 -8.05
N GLY A 38 7.73 -2.22 -7.07
CA GLY A 38 6.90 -1.38 -6.21
C GLY A 38 6.14 -2.13 -5.11
N TRP A 39 6.33 -3.44 -4.97
CA TRP A 39 5.64 -4.24 -3.95
C TRP A 39 6.54 -4.53 -2.76
N VAL A 40 6.09 -4.15 -1.56
CA VAL A 40 6.84 -4.37 -0.32
C VAL A 40 6.16 -5.40 0.57
N SER A 41 6.95 -6.09 1.39
CA SER A 41 6.42 -7.06 2.36
C SER A 41 5.45 -6.40 3.33
N ARG A 42 4.46 -7.17 3.80
CA ARG A 42 3.56 -6.74 4.88
C ARG A 42 4.34 -6.24 6.09
N LEU A 43 4.00 -5.05 6.56
CA LEU A 43 4.51 -4.57 7.84
C LEU A 43 3.96 -5.45 8.98
N THR A 44 4.87 -6.06 9.72
CA THR A 44 4.59 -6.90 10.91
C THR A 44 4.79 -6.17 12.23
N ASP A 45 5.46 -5.02 12.21
CA ASP A 45 5.65 -4.15 13.37
C ASP A 45 5.45 -2.67 13.00
N HIS A 46 5.16 -1.88 14.03
CA HIS A 46 5.09 -0.42 13.97
C HIS A 46 5.46 0.14 15.34
N GLU A 47 6.16 1.27 15.39
CA GLU A 47 6.71 1.83 16.64
C GLU A 47 5.59 2.18 17.64
N GLU A 48 4.53 2.79 17.15
CA GLU A 48 3.44 3.30 17.98
C GLU A 48 2.25 2.35 18.14
N LEU A 49 2.25 1.20 17.42
CA LEU A 49 1.09 0.33 17.33
C LEU A 49 1.41 -1.12 17.70
N PRO A 50 0.62 -1.75 18.57
CA PRO A 50 0.79 -3.16 18.86
C PRO A 50 0.58 -4.02 17.58
N PRO A 51 1.34 -5.10 17.38
CA PRO A 51 1.24 -5.93 16.17
C PRO A 51 -0.18 -6.45 15.88
N GLU A 52 -0.99 -6.61 16.92
CA GLU A 52 -2.34 -7.17 16.90
C GLU A 52 -3.34 -6.27 16.18
N ILE A 53 -3.10 -4.95 16.14
CA ILE A 53 -3.99 -3.99 15.49
C ILE A 53 -3.62 -3.73 14.02
N LEU A 54 -2.37 -4.04 13.62
CA LEU A 54 -1.90 -3.87 12.25
C LEU A 54 -2.76 -4.59 11.19
N PRO A 55 -3.22 -5.84 11.37
CA PRO A 55 -4.12 -6.48 10.42
C PRO A 55 -5.37 -5.64 10.13
N ARG A 56 -5.95 -5.03 11.17
CA ARG A 56 -7.15 -4.19 11.04
C ARG A 56 -6.84 -2.88 10.32
N VAL A 57 -5.69 -2.25 10.60
CA VAL A 57 -5.26 -1.03 9.92
C VAL A 57 -5.01 -1.31 8.43
N HIS A 58 -4.32 -2.40 8.09
CA HIS A 58 -4.11 -2.82 6.70
C HIS A 58 -5.44 -2.99 5.96
N GLY A 59 -6.42 -3.66 6.57
CA GLY A 59 -7.74 -3.81 6.00
C GLY A 59 -8.46 -2.47 5.75
N ARG A 60 -8.29 -1.49 6.64
CA ARG A 60 -8.85 -0.14 6.46
C ARG A 60 -8.19 0.60 5.31
N LEU A 61 -6.85 0.56 5.21
CA LEU A 61 -6.12 1.19 4.13
C LEU A 61 -6.46 0.56 2.76
N ILE A 62 -6.65 -0.77 2.70
CA ILE A 62 -7.14 -1.45 1.49
C ILE A 62 -8.55 -0.99 1.14
N ALA A 63 -9.48 -0.96 2.11
CA ALA A 63 -10.86 -0.57 1.87
C ALA A 63 -11.00 0.89 1.39
N LEU A 64 -10.05 1.76 1.78
CA LEU A 64 -9.96 3.14 1.31
C LEU A 64 -9.22 3.28 -0.04
N GLY A 65 -8.72 2.19 -0.62
CA GLY A 65 -7.97 2.22 -1.88
C GLY A 65 -6.58 2.86 -1.76
N LEU A 66 -6.05 3.05 -0.55
CA LEU A 66 -4.77 3.72 -0.29
C LEU A 66 -3.58 2.78 -0.46
N ILE A 67 -3.82 1.47 -0.29
CA ILE A 67 -2.87 0.41 -0.60
C ILE A 67 -3.59 -0.73 -1.35
N ARG A 68 -2.86 -1.43 -2.22
CA ARG A 68 -3.27 -2.68 -2.83
C ARG A 68 -2.50 -3.83 -2.19
N PHE A 69 -3.01 -5.05 -2.31
CA PHE A 69 -2.34 -6.25 -1.80
C PHE A 69 -2.26 -7.32 -2.89
N GLN A 70 -1.22 -8.14 -2.82
CA GLN A 70 -1.10 -9.36 -3.62
C GLN A 70 -0.45 -10.47 -2.80
N ILE A 71 -0.68 -11.72 -3.22
CA ILE A 71 -0.08 -12.91 -2.61
C ILE A 71 1.20 -13.23 -3.38
N ALA A 72 2.33 -13.27 -2.68
CA ALA A 72 3.66 -13.45 -3.27
C ALA A 72 4.14 -14.91 -3.24
N ASP A 73 3.24 -15.86 -3.54
CA ASP A 73 3.41 -17.31 -3.38
C ASP A 73 3.35 -17.82 -1.92
N ARG A 74 3.21 -19.15 -1.79
CA ARG A 74 2.96 -19.87 -0.53
C ARG A 74 4.00 -19.61 0.58
N THR A 75 5.19 -19.14 0.23
CA THR A 75 6.31 -18.91 1.15
C THR A 75 6.58 -17.45 1.48
N ALA A 76 6.29 -16.50 0.59
CA ALA A 76 6.64 -15.09 0.82
C ALA A 76 5.49 -14.26 1.45
N GLY A 77 4.28 -14.82 1.52
CA GLY A 77 3.16 -14.20 2.23
C GLY A 77 2.51 -13.06 1.45
N MET A 78 2.05 -12.02 2.16
CA MET A 78 1.32 -10.89 1.57
C MET A 78 2.27 -9.73 1.27
N ARG A 79 2.17 -9.17 0.06
CA ARG A 79 2.83 -7.93 -0.33
C ARG A 79 1.83 -6.81 -0.53
N TYR A 80 2.29 -5.59 -0.33
CA TYR A 80 1.49 -4.38 -0.41
C TYR A 80 2.17 -3.34 -1.30
N GLN A 81 1.37 -2.55 -1.99
CA GLN A 81 1.83 -1.42 -2.79
C GLN A 81 0.98 -0.20 -2.46
N VAL A 82 1.62 0.95 -2.26
CA VAL A 82 0.91 2.22 -2.04
C VAL A 82 0.40 2.74 -3.39
N THR A 83 -0.89 3.09 -3.45
CA THR A 83 -1.50 3.62 -4.67
C THR A 83 -1.17 5.10 -4.88
N GLY A 84 -1.42 5.63 -6.08
CA GLY A 84 -1.38 7.08 -6.34
C GLY A 84 -2.23 7.86 -5.33
N VAL A 85 -3.48 7.41 -5.13
CA VAL A 85 -4.43 7.95 -4.15
C VAL A 85 -3.84 7.95 -2.74
N GLY A 86 -3.20 6.85 -2.30
CA GLY A 86 -2.53 6.75 -1.01
C GLY A 86 -1.44 7.80 -0.81
N ARG A 87 -0.60 8.00 -1.83
CA ARG A 87 0.46 9.02 -1.79
C ARG A 87 -0.11 10.44 -1.82
N ALA A 88 -1.13 10.68 -2.63
CA ALA A 88 -1.79 11.97 -2.77
C ALA A 88 -2.51 12.38 -1.46
N ALA A 89 -3.23 11.45 -0.83
CA ALA A 89 -3.91 11.66 0.45
C ALA A 89 -2.96 12.07 1.58
N LEU A 90 -1.74 11.50 1.61
CA LEU A 90 -0.70 11.91 2.55
C LEU A 90 -0.18 13.33 2.30
N ARG A 91 -0.02 13.72 1.02
CA ARG A 91 0.56 15.01 0.62
C ARG A 91 -0.44 16.18 0.66
N GLY A 92 -1.74 15.88 0.62
CA GLY A 92 -2.77 16.91 0.42
C GLY A 92 -2.69 17.59 -0.94
N MET A 93 -2.16 16.88 -1.93
CA MET A 93 -2.12 17.33 -3.31
C MET A 93 -3.11 16.51 -4.12
N PRO A 94 -3.85 17.11 -5.07
CA PRO A 94 -4.67 16.36 -6.02
C PRO A 94 -3.79 15.42 -6.85
N ASP A 95 -4.31 14.22 -7.16
CA ASP A 95 -3.63 13.13 -7.88
C ASP A 95 -2.82 13.68 -9.06
N SER A 96 -1.53 13.37 -9.08
CA SER A 96 -0.75 13.39 -10.33
C SER A 96 -0.68 11.93 -10.76
N ASP A 97 -1.45 11.59 -11.80
CA ASP A 97 -1.51 10.27 -12.41
C ASP A 97 -0.10 9.76 -12.72
N ASP A 98 0.43 8.90 -11.87
CA ASP A 98 1.55 8.00 -12.21
C ASP A 98 1.07 6.58 -11.94
N ASP A 99 0.06 6.19 -12.71
CA ASP A 99 -0.49 4.84 -12.78
C ASP A 99 0.45 3.98 -13.63
N SER A 100 1.47 3.41 -12.97
CA SER A 100 2.18 2.24 -13.50
C SER A 100 1.71 1.01 -12.72
N GLY A 101 0.43 0.67 -12.90
CA GLY A 101 -0.19 -0.56 -12.40
C GLY A 101 -0.67 -1.40 -13.57
N ALA A 102 0.24 -2.01 -14.33
CA ALA A 102 -0.09 -3.09 -15.25
C ALA A 102 -0.50 -4.31 -14.42
N ASP A 103 -1.79 -4.42 -14.12
CA ASP A 103 -2.40 -5.62 -13.56
C ASP A 103 -2.78 -6.54 -14.73
N GLU A 104 -1.78 -7.23 -15.28
CA GLU A 104 -2.02 -8.38 -16.15
C GLU A 104 -2.44 -9.56 -15.27
N THR A 105 -3.73 -9.62 -14.98
CA THR A 105 -4.37 -10.83 -14.51
C THR A 105 -4.23 -11.90 -15.61
N SER A 106 -3.22 -12.74 -15.48
CA SER A 106 -3.06 -13.95 -16.29
C SER A 106 -4.23 -14.89 -16.01
N GLU A 107 -5.26 -14.80 -16.85
CA GLU A 107 -6.33 -15.79 -16.95
C GLU A 107 -5.71 -17.08 -17.50
N ALA A 108 -5.66 -18.11 -16.65
CA ALA A 108 -5.26 -19.44 -17.04
C ALA A 108 -6.40 -20.08 -17.84
N ASP A 109 -6.32 -20.02 -19.17
CA ASP A 109 -7.18 -20.82 -20.03
C ASP A 109 -6.52 -22.18 -20.32
N ASP A 110 -7.01 -23.14 -19.55
CA ASP A 110 -7.12 -24.56 -19.84
C ASP A 110 -7.45 -24.81 -21.32
N MET A 111 -6.55 -25.49 -22.05
CA MET A 111 -6.90 -26.11 -23.33
C MET A 111 -6.39 -27.55 -23.34
N SER A 112 -7.39 -28.43 -23.43
CA SER A 112 -7.35 -29.89 -23.45
C SER A 112 -6.53 -30.51 -24.56
#